data_AF-A0A8C1H8V3-F1
#
_entry.id   AF-A0A8C1H8V3-F1
#
_cell.length_a   1.000
_cell.length_b   1.000
_cell.length_c   1.000
_cell.angle_alpha   90.00
_cell.angle_beta   90.00
_cell.angle_gamma   90.00
#
_symmetry.space_group_name_H-M   'P 1'
#
loop_
_entity.id
_entity.type
_entity.pdbx_description
1 polymer ?
#
loop_
_entity_poly.entity_id
_entity_poly.type
_entity_poly.pdbx_seq_one_letter_code
_entity_poly.pdbx_strand_id
1 'polypeptide(L)'
;MIQVNESQRLQCRRTWSRTADTCQILFNIHCFTKTSVMPPPETMYCAQQINIPPELPDILKQFTKAAIKTQPHDVLQWAADYFSALSKGQDLPVKERLEMPVATQKTDTGLTPGLLKILHQQFAPKETITKEELLQKWKGLCLPTEQLDTILALGSFSENIIWMQFFALGCSALGGTITSALKHACEILTEDPESGAAQIPFDIFQNLYTYLAHLDGEIPKEQIDSFLHSLEEYAECQGGMVQPSNFTSPRSAE
;
A
#
# COMPACT_ATOMS: atom_id res chain seq x y z
N MET A 1 -53.62 15.64 -19.48
CA MET A 1 -53.32 14.75 -20.62
C MET A 1 -51.86 14.35 -20.53
N ILE A 2 -51.60 13.05 -20.72
CA ILE A 2 -50.30 12.36 -20.75
C ILE A 2 -49.72 12.00 -19.37
N GLN A 3 -50.08 10.80 -18.92
CA GLN A 3 -49.37 9.98 -17.92
C GLN A 3 -48.70 8.82 -18.68
N VAL A 4 -47.43 8.56 -18.38
CA VAL A 4 -46.59 7.53 -19.01
C VAL A 4 -46.62 6.26 -18.15
N ASN A 5 -46.69 5.13 -18.86
CA ASN A 5 -46.96 3.75 -18.42
C ASN A 5 -45.83 3.11 -17.59
N GLU A 6 -46.18 2.58 -16.41
CA GLU A 6 -45.39 1.61 -15.63
C GLU A 6 -45.61 0.19 -16.15
N SER A 7 -44.78 -0.23 -17.08
CA SER A 7 -44.70 -1.65 -17.44
C SER A 7 -43.24 -1.92 -17.77
N GLN A 8 -42.49 -2.52 -16.82
CA GLN A 8 -41.22 -3.27 -17.04
C GLN A 8 -40.42 -3.61 -15.75
N ARG A 9 -41.01 -3.70 -14.55
CA ARG A 9 -40.26 -4.22 -13.36
C ARG A 9 -41.01 -5.27 -12.54
N LEU A 10 -41.65 -6.20 -13.23
CA LEU A 10 -42.16 -7.45 -12.65
C LEU A 10 -41.64 -8.65 -13.46
N GLN A 11 -40.37 -9.00 -13.27
CA GLN A 11 -39.83 -10.27 -13.75
C GLN A 11 -38.68 -10.72 -12.83
N CYS A 12 -39.03 -11.30 -11.67
CA CYS A 12 -38.29 -12.39 -10.98
C CYS A 12 -38.78 -12.55 -9.54
N ARG A 13 -40.06 -12.88 -9.36
CA ARG A 13 -40.55 -13.64 -8.21
C ARG A 13 -41.60 -14.60 -8.72
N ARG A 14 -41.23 -15.87 -8.86
CA ARG A 14 -42.04 -17.09 -8.71
C ARG A 14 -41.42 -18.21 -9.54
N THR A 15 -40.81 -19.17 -8.85
CA THR A 15 -41.06 -20.60 -9.03
C THR A 15 -40.17 -21.35 -8.04
N TRP A 16 -40.68 -21.66 -6.85
CA TRP A 16 -40.56 -22.98 -6.26
C TRP A 16 -41.82 -23.20 -5.45
N SER A 17 -42.62 -24.13 -5.95
CA SER A 17 -43.93 -24.52 -5.47
C SER A 17 -43.81 -25.76 -4.59
N ARG A 18 -44.80 -25.91 -3.69
CA ARG A 18 -45.33 -27.15 -3.12
C ARG A 18 -44.52 -27.86 -2.04
N THR A 19 -45.01 -27.74 -0.81
CA THR A 19 -45.81 -28.77 -0.08
C THR A 19 -46.63 -28.01 0.98
N ALA A 20 -47.96 -27.95 0.84
CA ALA A 20 -48.92 -28.81 1.54
C ALA A 20 -48.73 -28.79 3.07
N ASP A 21 -49.53 -28.00 3.80
CA ASP A 21 -50.70 -28.54 4.51
C ASP A 21 -51.46 -27.48 5.34
N THR A 22 -52.78 -27.65 5.30
CA THR A 22 -53.83 -27.34 6.30
C THR A 22 -54.19 -25.90 6.73
N CYS A 23 -55.38 -25.52 6.22
CA CYS A 23 -56.58 -25.02 6.93
C CYS A 23 -56.43 -23.87 7.96
N GLN A 24 -56.77 -22.61 7.66
CA GLN A 24 -58.10 -21.99 7.51
C GLN A 24 -58.79 -21.60 8.84
N ILE A 25 -59.38 -20.39 8.81
CA ILE A 25 -60.50 -19.85 9.63
C ILE A 25 -60.04 -19.00 10.85
N LEU A 26 -59.88 -17.67 10.74
CA LEU A 26 -60.91 -16.59 10.81
C LEU A 26 -61.93 -16.73 11.95
N PHE A 27 -61.78 -15.95 13.05
CA PHE A 27 -62.75 -14.92 13.48
C PHE A 27 -62.34 -14.25 14.81
N ASN A 28 -62.00 -12.95 14.74
CA ASN A 28 -62.59 -11.82 15.47
C ASN A 28 -63.11 -12.00 16.93
N ILE A 29 -62.55 -11.19 17.86
CA ILE A 29 -63.21 -10.19 18.76
C ILE A 29 -62.64 -10.15 20.21
N HIS A 30 -62.14 -8.95 20.53
CA HIS A 30 -62.09 -8.22 21.82
C HIS A 30 -61.11 -8.56 22.96
N CYS A 31 -60.31 -7.53 23.26
CA CYS A 31 -60.02 -6.92 24.57
C CYS A 31 -59.08 -7.59 25.58
N PHE A 32 -58.30 -6.70 26.22
CA PHE A 32 -57.51 -6.86 27.45
C PHE A 32 -56.18 -7.65 27.27
N THR A 33 -54.99 -7.08 27.48
CA THR A 33 -54.57 -6.15 28.54
C THR A 33 -53.39 -5.28 28.10
N LYS A 34 -53.44 -4.05 28.59
CA LYS A 34 -52.38 -3.05 28.64
C LYS A 34 -51.13 -3.65 29.33
N THR A 35 -50.12 -4.06 28.58
CA THR A 35 -48.79 -4.32 29.15
C THR A 35 -48.04 -3.01 29.24
N SER A 36 -47.70 -2.68 30.48
CA SER A 36 -46.96 -1.49 30.90
C SER A 36 -45.69 -1.33 30.06
N VAL A 37 -45.64 -0.24 29.28
CA VAL A 37 -44.38 0.29 28.77
C VAL A 37 -43.59 0.71 30.00
N MET A 38 -42.56 -0.06 30.36
CA MET A 38 -41.55 0.45 31.29
C MET A 38 -40.97 1.72 30.64
N PRO A 39 -40.92 2.86 31.35
CA PRO A 39 -40.16 3.98 30.84
C PRO A 39 -38.71 3.50 30.67
N PRO A 40 -38.03 3.81 29.55
CA PRO A 40 -36.60 3.62 29.47
C PRO A 40 -35.96 4.32 30.68
N PRO A 41 -34.90 3.74 31.28
CA PRO A 41 -34.21 4.37 32.40
C PRO A 41 -33.95 5.82 32.01
N GLU A 42 -34.46 6.75 32.83
CA GLU A 42 -34.26 8.17 32.58
C GLU A 42 -32.76 8.38 32.39
N THR A 43 -32.35 8.68 31.15
CA THR A 43 -31.03 9.24 30.94
C THR A 43 -31.02 10.49 31.81
N MET A 44 -30.22 10.48 32.89
CA MET A 44 -30.12 11.59 33.85
C MET A 44 -29.82 12.94 33.18
N TYR A 45 -29.43 12.91 31.90
CA TYR A 45 -29.24 14.04 31.03
C TYR A 45 -30.35 14.11 29.98
N CYS A 46 -31.10 15.21 29.98
CA CYS A 46 -31.99 15.57 28.87
C CYS A 46 -31.16 16.10 27.70
N ALA A 47 -31.53 15.79 26.45
CA ALA A 47 -30.85 16.30 25.26
C ALA A 47 -30.78 17.85 25.21
N GLN A 48 -31.70 18.52 25.90
CA GLN A 48 -31.74 19.99 26.06
C GLN A 48 -30.62 20.54 26.96
N GLN A 49 -30.02 19.72 27.83
CA GLN A 49 -28.91 20.12 28.71
C GLN A 49 -27.55 20.07 27.98
N ILE A 50 -27.46 19.33 26.87
CA ILE A 50 -26.24 19.21 26.08
C ILE A 50 -26.36 20.16 24.89
N ASN A 51 -25.81 21.36 25.02
CA ASN A 51 -25.74 22.31 23.91
C ASN A 51 -24.59 21.93 22.97
N ILE A 52 -24.89 21.26 21.86
CA ILE A 52 -23.90 20.91 20.83
C ILE A 52 -23.83 22.08 19.83
N PRO A 53 -22.67 22.71 19.64
CA PRO A 53 -22.51 23.76 18.64
C PRO A 53 -22.85 23.24 17.23
N PRO A 54 -23.61 23.98 16.42
CA PRO A 54 -24.05 23.52 15.10
C PRO A 54 -22.88 23.34 14.11
N GLU A 55 -21.72 23.95 14.34
CA GLU A 55 -20.53 23.84 13.50
C GLU A 55 -19.71 22.58 13.79
N LEU A 56 -19.82 22.02 15.00
CA LEU A 56 -19.00 20.89 15.46
C LEU A 56 -19.13 19.64 14.56
N PRO A 57 -20.34 19.22 14.12
CA PRO A 57 -20.47 18.06 13.25
C PRO A 57 -19.73 18.21 11.91
N ASP A 58 -19.72 19.42 11.34
CA ASP A 58 -19.05 19.66 10.06
C ASP A 58 -17.52 19.66 10.22
N ILE A 59 -17.00 20.28 11.29
CA ILE A 59 -15.56 20.25 11.62
C ILE A 59 -15.08 18.79 11.78
N LEU A 60 -15.82 17.96 12.53
CA LEU A 60 -15.48 16.55 12.71
C LEU A 60 -15.52 15.76 11.40
N LYS A 61 -16.50 16.05 10.54
CA LYS A 61 -16.61 15.44 9.21
C LYS A 61 -15.43 15.81 8.32
N GLN A 62 -15.03 17.08 8.30
CA GLN A 62 -13.89 17.56 7.52
C GLN A 62 -12.58 16.97 8.02
N PHE A 63 -12.37 16.94 9.34
CA PHE A 63 -11.23 16.29 10.00
C PHE A 63 -11.15 14.81 9.61
N THR A 64 -12.25 14.07 9.77
CA THR A 64 -12.29 12.63 9.45
C THR A 64 -12.01 12.39 7.96
N LYS A 65 -12.57 13.21 7.08
CA LYS A 65 -12.30 13.14 5.63
C LYS A 65 -10.84 13.42 5.31
N ALA A 66 -10.22 14.40 5.98
CA ALA A 66 -8.82 14.72 5.82
C ALA A 66 -7.93 13.58 6.32
N ALA A 67 -8.24 12.99 7.47
CA ALA A 67 -7.50 11.88 8.08
C ALA A 67 -7.53 10.63 7.17
N ILE A 68 -8.71 10.25 6.66
CA ILE A 68 -8.87 9.13 5.72
C ILE A 68 -8.05 9.36 4.44
N LYS A 69 -7.98 10.61 3.96
CA LYS A 69 -7.21 10.95 2.76
C LYS A 69 -5.71 10.91 2.99
N THR A 70 -5.26 11.37 4.16
CA THR A 70 -3.83 11.46 4.47
C THR A 70 -3.23 10.17 4.97
N GLN A 71 -4.05 9.27 5.52
CA GLN A 71 -3.60 8.03 6.16
C GLN A 71 -2.37 8.29 7.07
N PRO A 72 -2.46 9.21 8.04
CA PRO A 72 -1.32 9.57 8.87
C PRO A 72 -0.96 8.40 9.79
N HIS A 73 0.33 8.09 9.87
CA HIS A 73 0.84 7.02 10.72
C HIS A 73 0.69 7.36 12.22
N ASP A 74 0.87 8.63 12.59
CA ASP A 74 0.55 9.15 13.93
C ASP A 74 -0.64 10.11 13.85
N VAL A 75 -1.82 9.58 14.19
CA VAL A 75 -3.07 10.33 14.15
C VAL A 75 -3.09 11.46 15.18
N LEU A 76 -2.41 11.30 16.32
CA LEU A 76 -2.45 12.26 17.42
C LEU A 76 -1.61 13.50 17.10
N GLN A 77 -0.38 13.28 16.64
CA GLN A 77 0.50 14.37 16.20
C GLN A 77 -0.08 15.08 14.98
N TRP A 78 -0.57 14.33 14.00
CA TRP A 78 -1.22 14.90 12.82
C TRP A 78 -2.47 15.72 13.17
N ALA A 79 -3.28 15.26 14.13
CA ALA A 79 -4.45 16.02 14.59
C ALA A 79 -4.07 17.35 15.23
N ALA A 80 -3.00 17.37 16.04
CA ALA A 80 -2.49 18.60 16.65
C ALA A 80 -2.07 19.62 15.58
N ASP A 81 -1.37 19.17 14.55
CA ASP A 81 -0.94 20.01 13.43
C ASP A 81 -2.13 20.48 12.59
N TYR A 82 -3.10 19.59 12.31
CA TYR A 82 -4.31 19.90 11.55
C TYR A 82 -5.14 21.01 12.22
N PHE A 83 -5.44 20.89 13.51
CA PHE A 83 -6.22 21.92 14.22
C PHE A 83 -5.41 23.21 14.43
N SER A 84 -4.09 23.10 14.61
CA SER A 84 -3.22 24.27 14.66
C SER A 84 -3.23 25.06 13.36
N ALA A 85 -3.13 24.38 12.21
CA ALA A 85 -3.22 24.99 10.88
C ALA A 85 -4.62 25.59 10.62
N LEU A 86 -5.68 24.85 10.96
CA LEU A 86 -7.08 25.30 10.82
C LEU A 86 -7.35 26.58 11.63
N SER A 87 -6.83 26.66 12.87
CA SER A 87 -7.00 27.84 13.73
C SER A 87 -6.28 29.09 13.21
N LYS A 88 -5.19 28.90 12.45
CA LYS A 88 -4.36 29.97 11.89
C LYS A 88 -4.73 30.32 10.44
N GLY A 89 -5.69 29.60 9.85
CA GLY A 89 -6.06 29.74 8.44
C GLY A 89 -4.93 29.37 7.46
N GLN A 90 -4.02 28.48 7.89
CA GLN A 90 -2.91 28.00 7.07
C GLN A 90 -3.33 26.82 6.20
N ASP A 91 -2.54 26.54 5.16
CA ASP A 91 -2.76 25.36 4.32
C ASP A 91 -2.74 24.09 5.15
N LEU A 92 -3.83 23.33 5.05
CA LEU A 92 -4.02 22.12 5.85
C LEU A 92 -3.08 21.03 5.34
N PRO A 93 -2.53 20.18 6.23
CA PRO A 93 -1.72 19.03 5.86
C PRO A 93 -2.62 17.93 5.27
N VAL A 94 -3.20 18.19 4.10
CA VAL A 94 -4.09 17.32 3.35
C VAL A 94 -3.40 17.02 2.03
N LYS A 95 -2.91 15.79 1.88
CA LYS A 95 -2.25 15.34 0.64
C LYS A 95 -3.23 15.49 -0.53
N GLU A 96 -2.92 16.36 -1.48
CA GLU A 96 -3.74 16.56 -2.67
C GLU A 96 -3.51 15.39 -3.63
N ARG A 97 -4.57 14.59 -3.78
CA ARG A 97 -4.82 13.56 -4.78
C ARG A 97 -4.02 12.24 -4.68
N LEU A 98 -4.83 11.18 -4.56
CA LEU A 98 -4.50 9.76 -4.57
C LEU A 98 -3.78 9.36 -5.86
N GLU A 99 -2.53 8.92 -5.75
CA GLU A 99 -2.11 7.72 -6.48
C GLU A 99 -2.61 6.55 -5.64
N MET A 100 -3.52 5.76 -6.21
CA MET A 100 -4.01 4.54 -5.56
C MET A 100 -2.80 3.63 -5.28
N PRO A 101 -2.49 3.30 -4.01
CA PRO A 101 -1.65 2.13 -3.77
C PRO A 101 -2.47 0.95 -4.26
N VAL A 102 -2.04 0.35 -5.38
CA VAL A 102 -2.53 -0.97 -5.76
C VAL A 102 -2.14 -1.87 -4.61
N ALA A 103 -3.13 -2.21 -3.79
CA ALA A 103 -3.02 -3.22 -2.76
C ALA A 103 -2.83 -4.58 -3.44
N THR A 104 -1.61 -4.86 -3.89
CA THR A 104 -1.13 -6.22 -3.96
C THR A 104 -1.02 -6.70 -2.52
N GLN A 105 -1.90 -7.62 -2.18
CA GLN A 105 -1.88 -8.33 -0.91
C GLN A 105 -0.45 -8.86 -0.67
N LYS A 106 0.29 -8.32 0.33
CA LYS A 106 1.25 -9.05 1.21
C LYS A 106 2.32 -8.21 1.95
N THR A 107 2.51 -6.91 1.71
CA THR A 107 3.64 -6.21 2.34
C THR A 107 3.19 -5.13 3.34
N ASP A 108 3.02 -5.53 4.59
CA ASP A 108 2.82 -4.68 5.79
C ASP A 108 4.08 -3.86 6.16
N THR A 109 4.96 -3.63 5.19
CA THR A 109 6.28 -3.05 5.44
C THR A 109 6.28 -1.53 5.46
N GLY A 110 5.29 -0.85 4.86
CA GLY A 110 5.28 0.61 4.74
C GLY A 110 6.35 1.19 3.78
N LEU A 111 7.41 0.42 3.47
CA LEU A 111 8.37 0.74 2.41
C LEU A 111 7.69 0.69 1.05
N THR A 112 7.89 1.73 0.25
CA THR A 112 7.42 1.83 -1.13
C THR A 112 8.61 2.08 -2.07
N PRO A 113 8.50 1.76 -3.37
CA PRO A 113 9.56 2.05 -4.34
C PRO A 113 9.96 3.54 -4.35
N GLY A 114 9.00 4.45 -4.18
CA GLY A 114 9.27 5.90 -4.09
C GLY A 114 10.11 6.29 -2.88
N LEU A 115 9.85 5.70 -1.70
CA LEU A 115 10.66 5.95 -0.50
C LEU A 115 12.07 5.38 -0.66
N LEU A 116 12.21 4.21 -1.27
CA LEU A 116 13.52 3.61 -1.56
C LEU A 116 14.31 4.44 -2.59
N LYS A 117 13.63 5.03 -3.59
CA LYS A 117 14.22 5.98 -4.55
C LYS A 117 14.74 7.24 -3.86
N ILE A 118 14.00 7.80 -2.91
CA ILE A 118 14.46 8.93 -2.10
C ILE A 118 15.73 8.56 -1.34
N LEU A 119 15.76 7.39 -0.68
CA LEU A 119 16.97 6.94 0.01
C LEU A 119 18.15 6.75 -0.95
N HIS A 120 17.91 6.17 -2.14
CA HIS A 120 18.94 6.01 -3.16
C HIS A 120 19.53 7.35 -3.59
N GLN A 121 18.71 8.36 -3.87
CA GLN A 121 19.20 9.70 -4.23
C GLN A 121 20.06 10.35 -3.13
N GLN A 122 19.78 10.06 -1.86
CA GLN A 122 20.54 10.61 -0.74
C GLN A 122 21.88 9.89 -0.51
N PHE A 123 21.95 8.59 -0.80
CA PHE A 123 23.10 7.74 -0.49
C PHE A 123 23.87 7.26 -1.72
N ALA A 124 23.38 7.45 -2.94
CA ALA A 124 24.08 7.13 -4.19
C ALA A 124 25.53 7.63 -4.28
N PRO A 125 25.89 8.86 -3.82
CA PRO A 125 27.29 9.29 -3.86
C PRO A 125 28.17 8.62 -2.79
N LYS A 126 27.59 7.92 -1.82
CA LYS A 126 28.30 7.23 -0.74
C LYS A 126 28.28 5.72 -1.00
N GLU A 127 29.45 5.13 -1.24
CA GLU A 127 29.58 3.68 -1.40
C GLU A 127 29.25 2.94 -0.08
N THR A 128 29.67 3.52 1.05
CA THR A 128 29.45 3.00 2.39
C THR A 128 28.77 4.05 3.28
N ILE A 129 27.81 3.59 4.08
CA ILE A 129 27.05 4.42 5.03
C ILE A 129 27.06 3.76 6.41
N THR A 130 26.91 4.57 7.46
CA THR A 130 26.82 4.04 8.83
C THR A 130 25.38 3.70 9.19
N LYS A 131 25.20 2.74 10.11
CA LYS A 131 23.87 2.38 10.63
C LYS A 131 23.12 3.58 11.21
N GLU A 132 23.83 4.49 11.87
CA GLU A 132 23.26 5.69 12.47
C GLU A 132 22.70 6.65 11.41
N GLU A 133 23.46 6.91 10.34
CA GLU A 133 23.01 7.76 9.23
C GLU A 133 21.76 7.18 8.56
N LEU A 134 21.77 5.87 8.30
CA LEU A 134 20.64 5.16 7.70
C LEU A 134 19.41 5.23 8.61
N LEU A 135 19.56 4.94 9.91
CA LEU A 135 18.48 4.96 10.88
C LEU A 135 17.84 6.34 11.00
N GLN A 136 18.65 7.40 10.99
CA GLN A 136 18.13 8.78 11.03
C GLN A 136 17.27 9.09 9.81
N LYS A 137 17.75 8.74 8.60
CA LYS A 137 16.98 8.96 7.36
C LYS A 137 15.75 8.08 7.30
N TRP A 138 15.84 6.83 7.74
CA TRP A 138 14.73 5.88 7.80
C TRP A 138 13.59 6.39 8.70
N LYS A 139 13.94 6.85 9.91
CA LYS A 139 12.98 7.47 10.84
C LYS A 139 12.40 8.78 10.28
N GLY A 140 13.20 9.58 9.58
CA GLY A 140 12.74 10.79 8.91
C GLY A 140 11.70 10.53 7.81
N LEU A 141 11.69 9.33 7.22
CA LEU A 141 10.67 8.87 6.28
C LEU A 141 9.48 8.17 6.96
N CYS A 142 9.44 8.17 8.30
CA CYS A 142 8.42 7.51 9.11
C CYS A 142 8.28 6.01 8.81
N LEU A 143 9.37 5.34 8.46
CA LEU A 143 9.38 3.90 8.19
C LEU A 143 9.56 3.09 9.50
N PRO A 144 8.93 1.90 9.63
CA PRO A 144 9.07 1.05 10.80
C PRO A 144 10.53 0.62 11.03
N THR A 145 11.04 0.77 12.25
CA THR A 145 12.42 0.38 12.58
C THR A 145 12.61 -1.14 12.56
N GLU A 146 11.57 -1.91 12.87
CA GLU A 146 11.59 -3.38 12.83
C GLU A 146 11.89 -3.90 11.41
N GLN A 147 11.37 -3.21 10.39
CA GLN A 147 11.67 -3.55 9.01
C GLN A 147 13.14 -3.26 8.67
N LEU A 148 13.67 -2.13 9.12
CA LEU A 148 15.08 -1.80 8.93
C LEU A 148 15.97 -2.87 9.58
N ASP A 149 15.69 -3.25 10.82
CA ASP A 149 16.45 -4.28 11.52
C ASP A 149 16.37 -5.64 10.82
N THR A 150 15.21 -5.98 10.24
CA THR A 150 15.05 -7.20 9.43
C THR A 150 15.95 -7.17 8.19
N ILE A 151 15.95 -6.05 7.46
CA ILE A 151 16.81 -5.89 6.27
C ILE A 151 18.29 -5.92 6.66
N LEU A 152 18.66 -5.28 7.78
CA LEU A 152 20.03 -5.28 8.27
C LEU A 152 20.51 -6.68 8.68
N ALA A 153 19.64 -7.44 9.36
CA ALA A 153 19.92 -8.81 9.74
C ALA A 153 20.10 -9.73 8.52
N LEU A 154 19.24 -9.58 7.50
CA LEU A 154 19.35 -10.35 6.24
C LEU A 154 20.69 -10.11 5.54
N GLY A 155 21.15 -8.86 5.50
CA GLY A 155 22.44 -8.51 4.90
C GLY A 155 23.65 -8.78 5.78
N SER A 156 23.46 -9.27 7.02
CA SER A 156 24.52 -9.44 8.02
C SER A 156 25.37 -8.16 8.22
N PHE A 157 24.75 -6.99 8.12
CA PHE A 157 25.45 -5.72 8.26
C PHE A 157 25.74 -5.40 9.74
N SER A 158 26.91 -4.82 9.99
CA SER A 158 27.36 -4.41 11.32
C SER A 158 27.24 -2.89 11.51
N GLU A 159 28.35 -2.16 11.46
CA GLU A 159 28.38 -0.69 11.58
C GLU A 159 28.42 -0.01 10.22
N ASN A 160 29.15 -0.58 9.27
CA ASN A 160 29.29 -0.07 7.91
C ASN A 160 28.44 -0.90 6.96
N ILE A 161 27.65 -0.22 6.15
CA ILE A 161 26.67 -0.80 5.23
C ILE A 161 27.08 -0.40 3.81
N ILE A 162 27.28 -1.38 2.95
CA ILE A 162 27.49 -1.14 1.51
C ILE A 162 26.14 -0.76 0.90
N TRP A 163 26.01 0.46 0.39
CA TRP A 163 24.71 1.02 0.02
C TRP A 163 23.98 0.17 -1.02
N MET A 164 24.67 -0.27 -2.08
CA MET A 164 24.07 -1.06 -3.16
C MET A 164 23.57 -2.43 -2.70
N GLN A 165 24.22 -3.04 -1.70
CA GLN A 165 23.79 -4.31 -1.11
C GLN A 165 22.51 -4.11 -0.28
N PHE A 166 22.49 -3.07 0.56
CA PHE A 166 21.29 -2.70 1.31
C PHE A 166 20.13 -2.35 0.38
N PHE A 167 20.40 -1.59 -0.69
CA PHE A 167 19.42 -1.24 -1.72
C PHE A 167 18.81 -2.48 -2.38
N ALA A 168 19.62 -3.48 -2.73
CA ALA A 168 19.15 -4.74 -3.28
C ALA A 168 18.18 -5.47 -2.34
N LEU A 169 18.49 -5.52 -1.04
CA LEU A 169 17.59 -6.08 -0.04
C LEU A 169 16.30 -5.27 0.14
N GLY A 170 16.39 -3.94 0.06
CA GLY A 170 15.22 -3.07 0.04
C GLY A 170 14.29 -3.39 -1.13
N CYS A 171 14.84 -3.61 -2.32
CA CYS A 171 14.06 -4.06 -3.48
C CYS A 171 13.48 -5.47 -3.28
N SER A 172 14.21 -6.37 -2.63
CA SER A 172 13.71 -7.71 -2.27
C SER A 172 12.54 -7.65 -1.28
N ALA A 173 12.60 -6.75 -0.29
CA ALA A 173 11.51 -6.52 0.64
C ALA A 173 10.23 -5.99 -0.04
N LEU A 174 10.36 -5.29 -1.18
CA LEU A 174 9.22 -4.82 -1.98
C LEU A 174 8.62 -5.93 -2.85
N GLY A 175 9.47 -6.69 -3.53
CA GLY A 175 9.05 -7.63 -4.57
C GLY A 175 8.84 -9.08 -4.12
N GLY A 176 9.47 -9.50 -3.02
CA GLY A 176 9.42 -10.85 -2.47
C GLY A 176 10.14 -11.94 -3.28
N THR A 177 10.55 -11.68 -4.53
CA THR A 177 11.38 -12.59 -5.34
C THR A 177 12.53 -11.81 -5.96
N ILE A 178 13.60 -12.51 -6.38
CA ILE A 178 14.76 -11.87 -7.02
C ILE A 178 14.34 -11.12 -8.29
N THR A 179 13.46 -11.71 -9.11
CA THR A 179 13.00 -11.09 -10.36
C THR A 179 12.22 -9.80 -10.12
N SER A 180 11.31 -9.77 -9.14
CA SER A 180 10.57 -8.55 -8.81
C SER A 180 11.45 -7.51 -8.12
N ALA A 181 12.40 -7.93 -7.29
CA ALA A 181 13.41 -7.05 -6.71
C ALA A 181 14.22 -6.34 -7.80
N LEU A 182 14.66 -7.08 -8.82
CA LEU A 182 15.39 -6.51 -9.95
C LEU A 182 14.53 -5.57 -10.79
N LYS A 183 13.23 -5.86 -10.98
CA LYS A 183 12.30 -4.90 -11.62
C LYS A 183 12.26 -3.58 -10.87
N HIS A 184 12.07 -3.63 -9.54
CA HIS A 184 12.09 -2.43 -8.71
C HIS A 184 13.43 -1.70 -8.77
N ALA A 185 14.54 -2.43 -8.79
CA ALA A 185 15.86 -1.83 -8.95
C ALA A 185 16.00 -1.09 -10.29
N CYS A 186 15.58 -1.69 -11.41
CA CYS A 186 15.57 -1.04 -12.71
C CYS A 186 14.73 0.24 -12.71
N GLU A 187 13.51 0.17 -12.18
CA GLU A 187 12.58 1.32 -12.09
C GLU A 187 13.12 2.47 -11.22
N ILE A 188 13.87 2.16 -10.17
CA ILE A 188 14.41 3.16 -9.25
C ILE A 188 15.71 3.79 -9.78
N LEU A 189 16.58 2.98 -10.39
CA LEU A 189 17.91 3.40 -10.84
C LEU A 189 17.91 4.02 -12.24
N THR A 190 16.89 3.75 -13.05
CA THR A 190 16.82 4.28 -14.41
C THR A 190 16.69 5.81 -14.43
N GLU A 191 17.32 6.43 -15.42
CA GLU A 191 17.17 7.84 -15.76
C GLU A 191 16.02 8.08 -16.76
N ASP A 192 15.41 7.00 -17.25
CA ASP A 192 14.29 7.05 -18.17
C ASP A 192 13.08 7.78 -17.55
N PRO A 193 12.24 8.45 -18.37
CA PRO A 193 10.94 8.95 -17.90
C PRO A 193 10.10 7.79 -17.35
N GLU A 194 9.12 8.06 -16.49
CA GLU A 194 8.34 7.01 -15.78
C GLU A 194 7.60 5.99 -16.69
N SER A 195 7.52 6.25 -18.00
CA SER A 195 6.97 5.34 -19.00
C SER A 195 8.03 4.69 -19.92
N GLY A 196 9.32 4.86 -19.60
CA GLY A 196 10.44 4.36 -20.39
C GLY A 196 10.71 2.87 -20.15
N ALA A 197 11.75 2.36 -20.79
CA ALA A 197 12.12 0.96 -20.73
C ALA A 197 12.76 0.55 -19.38
N ALA A 198 13.03 1.53 -18.51
CA ALA A 198 13.70 1.36 -17.23
C ALA A 198 15.07 0.68 -17.38
N GLN A 199 15.86 1.19 -18.32
CA GLN A 199 17.17 0.65 -18.62
C GLN A 199 18.20 1.02 -17.55
N ILE A 200 19.07 0.08 -17.22
CA ILE A 200 20.23 0.26 -16.33
C ILE A 200 21.48 -0.39 -16.93
N PRO A 201 22.70 0.09 -16.61
CA PRO A 201 23.94 -0.55 -17.02
C PRO A 201 24.04 -2.01 -16.58
N PHE A 202 24.59 -2.87 -17.44
CA PHE A 202 24.76 -4.31 -17.17
C PHE A 202 25.57 -4.56 -15.89
N ASP A 203 26.67 -3.83 -15.67
CA ASP A 203 27.51 -3.99 -14.47
C ASP A 203 26.72 -3.81 -13.17
N ILE A 204 25.80 -2.84 -13.15
CA ILE A 204 24.95 -2.58 -11.99
C ILE A 204 23.95 -3.73 -11.80
N PHE A 205 23.31 -4.18 -12.88
CA PHE A 205 22.41 -5.33 -12.86
C PHE A 205 23.12 -6.59 -12.35
N GLN A 206 24.30 -6.89 -12.89
CA GLN A 206 25.11 -8.04 -12.53
C GLN A 206 25.43 -8.05 -11.05
N ASN A 207 25.87 -6.92 -10.50
CA ASN A 207 26.18 -6.79 -9.07
C ASN A 207 24.95 -7.06 -8.19
N LEU A 208 23.78 -6.50 -8.55
CA LEU A 208 22.54 -6.69 -7.80
C LEU A 208 22.04 -8.14 -7.86
N TYR A 209 21.99 -8.74 -9.06
CA TYR A 209 21.54 -10.11 -9.24
C TYR A 209 22.45 -11.10 -8.52
N THR A 210 23.76 -10.96 -8.69
CA THR A 210 24.75 -11.84 -8.05
C THR A 210 24.61 -11.80 -6.54
N TYR A 211 24.48 -10.60 -5.96
CA TYR A 211 24.29 -10.45 -4.51
C TYR A 211 23.01 -11.12 -4.01
N LEU A 212 21.87 -10.89 -4.67
CA LEU A 212 20.59 -11.48 -4.28
C LEU A 212 20.58 -13.00 -4.44
N ALA A 213 21.15 -13.53 -5.53
CA ALA A 213 21.23 -14.97 -5.77
C ALA A 213 22.13 -15.70 -4.77
N HIS A 214 23.24 -15.06 -4.35
CA HIS A 214 24.10 -15.61 -3.31
C HIS A 214 23.43 -15.62 -1.94
N LEU A 215 22.61 -14.61 -1.62
CA LEU A 215 21.85 -14.55 -0.37
C LEU A 215 20.72 -15.58 -0.32
N ASP A 216 20.05 -15.83 -1.45
CA ASP A 216 18.99 -16.82 -1.58
C ASP A 216 19.55 -18.26 -1.41
N GLY A 217 20.73 -18.53 -1.96
CA GLY A 217 21.47 -19.78 -1.74
C GLY A 217 20.87 -21.01 -2.43
N GLU A 218 19.69 -20.90 -3.04
CA GLU A 218 19.06 -21.98 -3.81
C GLU A 218 19.57 -22.06 -5.25
N ILE A 219 20.14 -20.96 -5.78
CA ILE A 219 20.59 -20.87 -7.17
C ILE A 219 22.07 -21.29 -7.29
N PRO A 220 22.39 -22.37 -8.01
CA PRO A 220 23.77 -22.79 -8.25
C PRO A 220 24.56 -21.75 -9.03
N LYS A 221 25.86 -21.61 -8.72
CA LYS A 221 26.76 -20.65 -9.41
C LYS A 221 26.76 -20.82 -10.94
N GLU A 222 26.73 -22.06 -11.42
CA GLU A 222 26.67 -22.36 -12.87
C GLU A 222 25.41 -21.76 -13.53
N GLN A 223 24.28 -21.74 -12.83
CA GLN A 223 23.04 -21.14 -13.34
C GLN A 223 23.11 -19.61 -13.31
N ILE A 224 23.72 -19.03 -12.26
CA ILE A 224 23.97 -17.59 -12.16
C ILE A 224 24.85 -17.13 -13.33
N ASP A 225 25.98 -17.80 -13.53
CA ASP A 225 26.96 -17.46 -14.58
C ASP A 225 26.37 -17.65 -15.98
N SER A 226 25.64 -18.75 -16.21
CA SER A 226 24.97 -18.99 -17.50
C SER A 226 23.89 -17.95 -17.81
N PHE A 227 23.10 -17.56 -16.81
CA PHE A 227 22.09 -16.52 -16.97
C PHE A 227 22.73 -15.15 -17.25
N LEU A 228 23.74 -14.77 -16.46
CA LEU A 228 24.47 -13.51 -16.64
C LEU A 228 25.14 -13.45 -18.01
N HIS A 229 25.80 -14.52 -18.46
CA HIS A 229 26.43 -14.55 -19.77
C HIS A 229 25.41 -14.37 -20.91
N SER A 230 24.28 -15.08 -20.84
CA SER A 230 23.22 -14.88 -21.84
C SER A 230 22.68 -13.45 -21.85
N LEU A 231 22.59 -12.81 -20.68
CA LEU A 231 22.10 -11.45 -20.55
C LEU A 231 23.13 -10.40 -21.00
N GLU A 232 24.42 -10.69 -20.81
CA GLU A 232 25.55 -9.88 -21.27
C GLU A 232 25.54 -9.77 -22.80
N GLU A 233 25.36 -10.89 -23.52
CA GLU A 233 25.22 -10.89 -24.99
C GLU A 233 24.07 -9.99 -25.46
N TYR A 234 22.93 -10.02 -24.76
CA TYR A 234 21.80 -9.12 -25.03
C TYR A 234 22.13 -7.65 -24.71
N ALA A 235 22.87 -7.40 -23.63
CA ALA A 235 23.25 -6.05 -23.21
C ALA A 235 24.23 -5.44 -24.20
N GLU A 236 25.22 -6.20 -24.69
CA GLU A 236 26.16 -5.77 -25.73
C GLU A 236 25.42 -5.31 -27.00
N CYS A 237 24.39 -6.05 -27.41
CA CYS A 237 23.54 -5.69 -28.54
C CYS A 237 22.68 -4.42 -28.28
N GLN A 238 22.47 -4.07 -27.00
CA GLN A 238 21.68 -2.92 -26.54
C GLN A 238 22.56 -1.78 -25.99
N GLY A 239 23.85 -1.76 -26.34
CA GLY A 239 24.77 -0.69 -25.92
C GLY A 239 25.19 -0.74 -24.46
N GLY A 240 25.25 -1.94 -23.87
CA GLY A 240 25.63 -2.18 -22.47
C GLY A 240 24.49 -2.02 -21.46
N MET A 241 23.25 -1.90 -21.94
CA MET A 241 22.06 -1.64 -21.11
C MET A 241 21.18 -2.88 -20.97
N VAL A 242 20.54 -3.02 -19.80
CA VAL A 242 19.60 -4.08 -19.45
C VAL A 242 18.27 -3.46 -19.01
N GLN A 243 17.16 -4.03 -19.47
CA GLN A 243 15.79 -3.64 -19.11
C GLN A 243 15.01 -4.82 -18.53
N PRO A 244 13.94 -4.55 -17.74
CA PRO A 244 13.05 -5.56 -17.19
C PRO A 244 12.58 -6.62 -18.19
N SER A 245 12.31 -6.24 -19.43
CA SER A 245 11.82 -7.15 -20.48
C SER A 245 12.83 -8.27 -20.82
N ASN A 246 14.13 -8.04 -20.65
CA ASN A 246 15.18 -9.01 -20.99
C ASN A 246 15.19 -10.24 -20.08
N PHE A 247 14.78 -10.09 -18.82
CA PHE A 247 14.84 -11.17 -17.82
C PHE A 247 13.47 -11.63 -17.31
N THR A 248 12.38 -11.05 -17.84
CA THR A 248 11.01 -11.33 -17.36
C THR A 248 10.11 -11.97 -18.40
N SER A 249 10.51 -11.89 -19.67
CA SER A 249 9.82 -12.58 -20.75
C SER A 249 10.07 -14.09 -20.60
N PRO A 250 9.02 -14.94 -20.57
CA PRO A 250 9.23 -16.37 -20.69
C PRO A 250 9.93 -16.60 -22.04
N ARG A 251 11.07 -17.28 -22.02
CA ARG A 251 11.73 -17.72 -23.25
C ARG A 251 10.65 -18.41 -24.09
N SER A 252 10.31 -17.83 -25.24
CA SER A 252 9.64 -18.56 -26.30
C SER A 252 10.63 -19.67 -26.68
N ALA A 253 10.43 -20.86 -26.10
CA ALA A 253 11.13 -22.05 -26.53
C ALA A 253 10.73 -22.29 -27.98
N GLU A 254 11.71 -22.19 -28.89
CA GLU A 254 11.66 -22.87 -30.19
C GLU A 254 11.69 -24.39 -30.00
#